data_AF-G8BNC4-F1
#
_entry.id   AF-G8BNC4-F1
#
_cell.length_a   1.000
_cell.length_b   1.000
_cell.length_c   1.000
_cell.angle_alpha   90.00
_cell.angle_beta   90.00
_cell.angle_gamma   90.00
#
_symmetry.space_group_name_H-M   'P 1'
#
loop_
_entity.id
_entity.type
_entity.pdbx_description
1 polymer ?
#
loop_
_entity_poly.entity_id
_entity_poly.type
_entity_poly.pdbx_seq_one_letter_code
_entity_poly.pdbx_strand_id
1 'polypeptide(L)'
;MSDYEALLKFNKVPINKEMINYICALTESIINIKNSNSMVSIALPPPPLAKFIKNICVKSNVQTPTLMATTVLLEKLKKIIPSNVYGIESTRHRIFLGCLILSAKSLNDSSPLNKHWAKYTESYIHLREVNTIERELLNYFDWNVSISQEELFSSLSYFLEPIKQDMMMKQRQNSLLMNIPSVNSSSIQLQEDLSCINHHNNIPLEETKTSLLSYSNSDYSLPSLASFQSYTDKDHSPSSVASSLVDEDNICNNDSIEIIDEINSKYIDNITQHNKITIKRSAALHSFF
;
A
#
# COMPACT_ATOMS: atom_id res chain seq x y z
N MET A 1 -6.25 -3.37 22.84
CA MET A 1 -6.03 -4.37 21.76
C MET A 1 -4.65 -4.15 21.19
N SER A 2 -3.97 -5.22 20.76
CA SER A 2 -2.55 -5.16 20.38
C SER A 2 -2.39 -4.71 18.93
N ASP A 3 -1.39 -3.86 18.65
CA ASP A 3 -0.98 -3.48 17.29
C ASP A 3 -0.69 -4.71 16.41
N TYR A 4 -0.25 -5.80 17.04
CA TYR A 4 0.01 -7.07 16.37
C TYR A 4 -1.24 -7.67 15.71
N GLU A 5 -2.41 -7.61 16.36
CA GLU A 5 -3.63 -8.17 15.77
C GLU A 5 -4.13 -7.35 14.58
N ALA A 6 -4.00 -6.02 14.67
CA ALA A 6 -4.34 -5.12 13.57
C ALA A 6 -3.42 -5.37 12.37
N LEU A 7 -2.13 -5.57 12.62
CA LEU A 7 -1.13 -5.90 11.60
C LEU A 7 -1.46 -7.22 10.89
N LEU A 8 -1.82 -8.27 11.64
CA LEU A 8 -2.21 -9.56 11.06
C LEU A 8 -3.45 -9.46 10.17
N LYS A 9 -4.40 -8.56 10.49
CA LYS A 9 -5.53 -8.27 9.61
C LYS A 9 -5.09 -7.50 8.38
N PHE A 10 -4.26 -6.47 8.54
CA PHE A 10 -3.75 -5.67 7.43
C PHE A 10 -2.98 -6.53 6.42
N ASN A 11 -2.18 -7.49 6.89
CA ASN A 11 -1.43 -8.43 6.05
C ASN A 11 -2.31 -9.23 5.06
N LYS A 12 -3.60 -9.43 5.38
CA LYS A 12 -4.56 -10.16 4.53
C LYS A 12 -5.30 -9.25 3.55
N VAL A 13 -5.16 -7.94 3.67
CA VAL A 13 -5.81 -6.98 2.77
C VAL A 13 -5.04 -6.95 1.45
N PRO A 14 -5.69 -7.11 0.29
CA PRO A 14 -5.02 -6.99 -1.00
C PRO A 14 -4.55 -5.55 -1.22
N ILE A 15 -3.45 -5.38 -1.96
CA ILE A 15 -2.89 -4.06 -2.27
C ILE A 15 -3.97 -3.21 -2.97
N ASN A 16 -4.37 -2.12 -2.31
CA ASN A 16 -5.42 -1.23 -2.77
C ASN A 16 -4.87 0.15 -3.17
N LYS A 17 -5.72 1.01 -3.74
CA LYS A 17 -5.33 2.35 -4.20
C LYS A 17 -4.82 3.24 -3.07
N GLU A 18 -5.37 3.10 -1.86
CA GLU A 18 -4.96 3.90 -0.70
C GLU A 18 -3.51 3.60 -0.29
N MET A 19 -3.14 2.31 -0.25
CA MET A 19 -1.76 1.89 0.01
C MET A 19 -0.78 2.48 -1.00
N ILE A 20 -1.14 2.45 -2.29
CA ILE A 20 -0.32 3.01 -3.37
C ILE A 20 -0.15 4.53 -3.20
N ASN A 21 -1.22 5.24 -2.89
CA ASN A 21 -1.19 6.69 -2.69
C ASN A 21 -0.34 7.08 -1.47
N TYR A 22 -0.48 6.35 -0.37
CA TYR A 22 0.32 6.56 0.83
C TYR A 22 1.82 6.37 0.55
N ILE A 23 2.19 5.28 -0.14
CA ILE A 23 3.59 5.02 -0.49
C ILE A 23 4.11 6.06 -1.48
N CYS A 24 3.27 6.51 -2.42
CA CYS A 24 3.60 7.61 -3.32
C CYS A 24 3.95 8.88 -2.54
N ALA A 25 3.08 9.30 -1.61
CA ALA A 25 3.30 10.46 -0.76
C ALA A 25 4.52 10.30 0.16
N LEU A 26 4.72 9.10 0.72
CA LEU A 26 5.90 8.79 1.52
C LEU A 26 7.17 8.96 0.70
N THR A 27 7.20 8.40 -0.51
CA THR A 27 8.35 8.49 -1.44
C THR A 27 8.61 9.94 -1.86
N GLU A 28 7.56 10.71 -2.14
CA GLU A 28 7.68 12.14 -2.46
C GLU A 28 8.28 12.95 -1.30
N SER A 29 7.99 12.55 -0.06
CA SER A 29 8.53 13.20 1.14
C SER A 29 10.01 12.88 1.43
N ILE A 30 10.61 11.90 0.74
CA ILE A 30 12.02 11.52 0.93
C ILE A 30 12.96 12.51 0.23
N ILE A 31 12.59 12.98 -0.96
CA ILE A 31 13.47 13.78 -1.79
C ILE A 31 12.72 14.83 -2.62
N ASN A 32 13.27 16.04 -2.61
CA ASN A 32 12.82 17.13 -3.46
C ASN A 32 13.31 16.90 -4.90
N ILE A 33 12.50 17.20 -5.91
CA ILE A 33 12.91 17.09 -7.32
C ILE A 33 13.20 18.49 -7.87
N LYS A 34 14.34 18.63 -8.56
CA LYS A 34 14.60 19.79 -9.43
C LYS A 34 14.00 19.50 -10.80
N ASN A 35 13.11 20.39 -11.25
CA ASN A 35 12.63 20.34 -12.63
C ASN A 35 13.77 20.81 -13.55
N SER A 36 14.52 19.86 -14.10
CA SER A 36 15.41 20.16 -15.23
C SER A 36 14.57 20.21 -16.50
N ASN A 37 14.55 21.34 -17.18
CA ASN A 37 13.98 21.48 -18.54
C ASN A 37 14.88 20.77 -19.55
N SER A 38 15.11 19.46 -19.38
CA SER A 38 15.84 18.66 -20.35
C SER A 38 14.93 18.42 -21.55
N MET A 39 15.48 18.58 -22.76
CA MET A 39 14.73 18.34 -23.99
C MET A 39 14.20 16.89 -24.06
N VAL A 40 14.87 15.96 -23.38
CA VAL A 40 14.46 14.55 -23.27
C VAL A 40 13.27 14.34 -22.33
N SER A 41 13.22 15.02 -21.18
CA SER A 41 12.08 14.89 -20.25
C SER A 41 10.79 15.47 -20.83
N ILE A 42 10.92 16.45 -21.74
CA ILE A 42 9.79 17.03 -22.48
C ILE A 42 9.28 16.06 -23.55
N ALA A 43 10.17 15.35 -24.24
CA ALA A 43 9.80 14.43 -25.32
C ALA A 43 9.20 13.11 -24.81
N LEU A 44 9.69 12.60 -23.67
CA LEU A 44 9.17 11.39 -23.05
C LEU A 44 9.13 11.55 -21.51
N PRO A 45 8.04 12.13 -20.97
CA PRO A 45 7.93 12.35 -19.54
C PRO A 45 7.82 11.01 -18.79
N PRO A 46 8.44 10.89 -17.60
CA PRO A 46 8.34 9.68 -16.81
C PRO A 46 6.89 9.41 -16.38
N PRO A 47 6.51 8.14 -16.21
CA PRO A 47 5.16 7.80 -15.80
C PRO A 47 4.87 8.41 -14.41
N PRO A 48 3.64 8.85 -14.13
CA PRO A 48 3.29 9.31 -12.78
C PRO A 48 3.64 8.25 -11.73
N LEU A 49 4.24 8.68 -10.60
CA LEU A 49 4.80 7.77 -9.59
C LEU A 49 3.77 6.74 -9.10
N ALA A 50 2.55 7.16 -8.78
CA ALA A 50 1.47 6.25 -8.38
C ALA A 50 1.13 5.19 -9.45
N LYS A 51 1.18 5.57 -10.74
CA LYS A 51 0.98 4.62 -11.86
C LYS A 51 2.14 3.64 -11.96
N PHE A 52 3.37 4.12 -11.79
CA PHE A 52 4.56 3.27 -11.75
C PHE A 52 4.50 2.24 -10.61
N ILE A 53 4.23 2.69 -9.37
CA ILE A 53 4.07 1.82 -8.19
C ILE A 53 2.98 0.78 -8.44
N LYS A 54 1.79 1.21 -8.91
CA LYS A 54 0.71 0.27 -9.22
C LYS A 54 1.13 -0.77 -10.25
N ASN A 55 1.71 -0.34 -11.37
CA ASN A 55 2.07 -1.24 -12.47
C ASN A 55 3.12 -2.26 -12.03
N ILE A 56 4.15 -1.84 -11.30
CA ILE A 56 5.20 -2.76 -10.88
C ILE A 56 4.69 -3.75 -9.83
N CYS A 57 3.87 -3.32 -8.87
CA CYS A 57 3.26 -4.25 -7.89
C CYS A 57 2.42 -5.33 -8.58
N VAL A 58 1.62 -4.95 -9.58
CA VAL A 58 0.81 -5.91 -10.35
C VAL A 58 1.70 -6.88 -11.16
N LYS A 59 2.69 -6.36 -11.90
CA LYS A 59 3.54 -7.19 -12.78
C LYS A 59 4.48 -8.13 -12.05
N SER A 60 4.97 -7.69 -10.90
CA SER A 60 5.84 -8.51 -10.04
C SER A 60 5.06 -9.39 -9.06
N ASN A 61 3.72 -9.31 -9.07
CA ASN A 61 2.82 -10.02 -8.17
C ASN A 61 3.24 -9.84 -6.69
N VAL A 62 3.57 -8.60 -6.32
CA VAL A 62 3.99 -8.24 -4.97
C VAL A 62 2.84 -8.46 -4.00
N GLN A 63 3.15 -9.09 -2.87
CA GLN A 63 2.19 -9.30 -1.80
C GLN A 63 2.25 -8.15 -0.78
N THR A 64 1.15 -7.94 -0.07
CA THR A 64 1.02 -6.98 1.02
C THR A 64 2.18 -6.99 2.02
N PRO A 65 2.68 -8.14 2.55
CA PRO A 65 3.81 -8.14 3.48
C PRO A 65 5.11 -7.58 2.87
N THR A 66 5.37 -7.84 1.59
CA THR A 66 6.54 -7.26 0.90
C THR A 66 6.38 -5.74 0.75
N LEU A 67 5.17 -5.27 0.46
CA LEU A 67 4.89 -3.83 0.36
C LEU A 67 4.97 -3.14 1.74
N MET A 68 4.51 -3.81 2.80
CA MET A 68 4.65 -3.36 4.19
C MET A 68 6.12 -3.15 4.57
N ALA A 69 6.98 -4.09 4.22
CA ALA A 69 8.43 -3.98 4.42
C ALA A 69 9.05 -2.86 3.57
N THR A 70 8.57 -2.68 2.34
CA THR A 70 8.99 -1.58 1.47
C THR A 70 8.72 -0.22 2.12
N THR A 71 7.56 -0.06 2.76
CA THR A 71 7.23 1.15 3.53
C THR A 71 8.24 1.41 4.66
N VAL A 72 8.64 0.38 5.40
CA VAL A 72 9.64 0.53 6.46
C VAL A 72 11.00 0.96 5.89
N LEU A 73 11.46 0.33 4.80
CA LEU A 73 12.72 0.72 4.17
C LEU A 73 12.69 2.16 3.64
N LEU A 74 11.54 2.61 3.11
CA LEU A 74 11.35 4.01 2.70
C LEU A 74 11.45 4.97 3.90
N GLU A 75 10.83 4.65 5.04
CA GLU A 75 10.96 5.45 6.26
C GLU A 75 12.40 5.47 6.80
N LYS A 76 13.10 4.35 6.75
CA LYS A 76 14.52 4.27 7.13
C LYS A 76 15.36 5.14 6.20
N LEU A 77 15.16 5.04 4.90
CA LEU A 77 15.88 5.84 3.91
C LEU A 77 15.64 7.34 4.09
N LYS A 78 14.40 7.74 4.43
CA LYS A 78 14.06 9.14 4.75
C LYS A 78 14.90 9.71 5.89
N LYS A 79 15.28 8.90 6.87
CA LYS A 79 16.12 9.31 8.01
C LYS A 79 17.60 9.41 7.63
N ILE A 80 18.02 8.70 6.58
CA ILE A 80 19.40 8.66 6.09
C ILE A 80 19.65 9.82 5.11
N ILE A 81 18.68 10.12 4.23
CA ILE A 81 18.84 11.15 3.19
C ILE A 81 18.72 12.56 3.79
N PRO A 82 19.72 13.44 3.59
CA PRO A 82 19.66 14.83 4.05
C PRO A 82 18.57 15.65 3.31
N SER A 83 17.88 16.54 4.03
CA SER A 83 16.76 17.33 3.48
C SER A 83 17.18 18.36 2.41
N ASN A 84 18.48 18.66 2.29
CA ASN A 84 19.03 19.59 1.29
C ASN A 84 19.43 18.92 -0.03
N VAL A 85 19.14 17.62 -0.18
CA VAL A 85 19.37 16.87 -1.41
C VAL A 85 18.21 17.04 -2.37
N TYR A 86 18.55 17.19 -3.66
CA TYR A 86 17.59 17.25 -4.73
C TYR A 86 17.87 16.15 -5.74
N GLY A 87 16.82 15.44 -6.14
CA GLY A 87 16.88 14.47 -7.22
C GLY A 87 16.41 15.05 -8.56
N ILE A 88 16.54 14.24 -9.61
CA ILE A 88 15.89 14.43 -10.90
C ILE A 88 14.52 13.76 -10.92
N GLU A 89 13.79 13.94 -12.01
CA GLU A 89 12.43 13.46 -12.18
C GLU A 89 12.26 11.95 -11.91
N SER A 90 13.27 11.14 -12.28
CA SER A 90 13.24 9.68 -12.10
C SER A 90 13.66 9.20 -10.70
N THR A 91 14.20 10.08 -9.84
CA THR A 91 14.83 9.66 -8.58
C THR A 91 13.83 8.99 -7.63
N ARG A 92 12.59 9.48 -7.56
CA ARG A 92 11.54 8.87 -6.72
C ARG A 92 11.18 7.45 -7.17
N HIS A 93 11.11 7.21 -8.48
CA HIS A 93 10.86 5.87 -9.04
C HIS A 93 11.99 4.91 -8.68
N ARG A 94 13.24 5.37 -8.76
CA ARG A 94 14.44 4.59 -8.41
C ARG A 94 14.46 4.23 -6.92
N ILE A 95 14.19 5.21 -6.06
CA ILE A 95 14.10 5.01 -4.60
C ILE A 95 13.05 3.95 -4.26
N PHE A 96 11.83 4.11 -4.81
CA PHE A 96 10.75 3.15 -4.58
C PHE A 96 11.13 1.75 -5.10
N LEU A 97 11.60 1.65 -6.35
CA LEU A 97 11.99 0.39 -6.97
C LEU A 97 13.03 -0.35 -6.13
N GLY A 98 14.08 0.36 -5.70
CA GLY A 98 15.15 -0.24 -4.94
C GLY A 98 14.68 -0.75 -3.58
N CYS A 99 13.89 0.02 -2.84
CA CYS A 99 13.30 -0.43 -1.57
C CYS A 99 12.40 -1.67 -1.75
N LEU A 100 11.66 -1.73 -2.86
CA LEU A 100 10.83 -2.88 -3.20
C LEU A 100 11.66 -4.12 -3.51
N ILE A 101 12.74 -3.98 -4.29
CA ILE A 101 13.66 -5.07 -4.62
C ILE A 101 14.30 -5.64 -3.36
N LEU A 102 14.80 -4.78 -2.47
CA LEU A 102 15.42 -5.20 -1.21
C LEU A 102 14.43 -5.97 -0.34
N SER A 103 13.22 -5.43 -0.16
CA SER A 103 12.16 -6.10 0.60
C SER A 103 11.78 -7.45 0.00
N ALA A 104 11.68 -7.55 -1.33
CA ALA A 104 11.33 -8.78 -2.01
C ALA A 104 12.43 -9.84 -1.87
N LYS A 105 13.70 -9.45 -1.96
CA LYS A 105 14.85 -10.34 -1.82
C LYS A 105 15.13 -10.76 -0.38
N SER A 106 14.81 -9.91 0.60
CA SER A 106 15.05 -10.21 2.02
C SER A 106 13.96 -11.08 2.65
N LEU A 107 12.72 -11.03 2.14
CA LEU A 107 11.58 -11.70 2.77
C LEU A 107 11.12 -12.98 2.08
N ASN A 108 11.37 -13.14 0.79
CA ASN A 108 10.82 -14.27 0.02
C ASN A 108 11.92 -15.29 -0.29
N ASP A 109 11.66 -16.57 0.00
CA ASP A 109 12.55 -17.69 -0.34
C ASP A 109 12.90 -17.75 -1.84
N SER A 110 12.00 -17.24 -2.67
CA SER A 110 12.21 -17.06 -4.11
C SER A 110 11.75 -15.66 -4.51
N SER A 111 12.66 -14.88 -5.08
CA SER A 111 12.40 -13.53 -5.55
C SER A 111 12.90 -13.33 -6.98
N PRO A 112 12.32 -12.41 -7.76
CA PRO A 112 12.76 -12.17 -9.13
C PRO A 112 14.21 -11.65 -9.18
N LEU A 113 15.00 -12.16 -10.12
CA LEU A 113 16.32 -11.59 -10.45
C LEU A 113 16.17 -10.17 -11.03
N ASN A 114 17.23 -9.36 -10.97
CA ASN A 114 17.19 -7.96 -11.45
C ASN A 114 16.78 -7.82 -12.92
N LYS A 115 17.10 -8.80 -13.77
CA LYS A 115 16.63 -8.85 -15.16
C LYS A 115 15.10 -8.89 -15.29
N HIS A 116 14.40 -9.45 -14.31
CA HIS A 116 12.93 -9.47 -14.27
C HIS A 116 12.40 -8.14 -13.75
N TRP A 117 13.01 -7.57 -12.70
CA TRP A 117 12.67 -6.23 -12.21
C TRP A 117 12.76 -5.16 -13.31
N ALA A 118 13.84 -5.16 -14.09
CA ALA A 118 13.99 -4.28 -15.25
C ALA A 118 12.83 -4.43 -16.25
N LYS A 119 12.43 -5.66 -16.57
CA LYS A 119 11.28 -5.93 -17.45
C LYS A 119 9.96 -5.42 -16.87
N TYR A 120 9.75 -5.53 -15.56
CA TYR A 120 8.54 -5.03 -14.91
C TYR A 120 8.40 -3.51 -14.98
N THR A 121 9.51 -2.78 -15.14
CA THR A 121 9.51 -1.33 -15.33
C THR A 121 9.12 -0.85 -16.73
N GLU A 122 8.72 -1.74 -17.65
CA GLU A 122 8.39 -1.38 -19.05
C GLU A 122 9.57 -0.72 -19.78
N SER A 123 10.78 -1.22 -19.51
CA SER A 123 12.03 -0.67 -20.06
C SER A 123 12.34 0.78 -19.66
N TYR A 124 11.62 1.35 -18.69
CA TYR A 124 11.90 2.68 -18.14
C TYR A 124 13.17 2.72 -17.30
N ILE A 125 13.49 1.63 -16.59
CA ILE A 125 14.74 1.48 -15.82
C ILE A 125 15.47 0.24 -16.32
N HIS A 126 16.64 0.45 -16.92
CA HIS A 126 17.41 -0.61 -17.55
C HIS A 126 18.09 -1.52 -16.52
N LEU A 127 18.46 -2.74 -16.92
CA LEU A 127 19.08 -3.73 -16.03
C LEU A 127 20.33 -3.19 -15.31
N ARG A 128 21.19 -2.45 -16.01
CA ARG A 128 22.38 -1.83 -15.39
C ARG A 128 21.98 -0.89 -14.26
N GLU A 129 20.94 -0.09 -14.48
CA GLU A 129 20.44 0.86 -13.48
C GLU A 129 19.80 0.14 -12.31
N VAL A 130 19.01 -0.92 -12.55
CA VAL A 130 18.45 -1.77 -11.48
C VAL A 130 19.57 -2.33 -10.59
N ASN A 131 20.65 -2.84 -11.19
CA ASN A 131 21.80 -3.34 -10.44
C ASN A 131 22.50 -2.24 -9.63
N THR A 132 22.58 -1.02 -10.17
CA THR A 132 23.17 0.13 -9.50
C THR A 132 22.31 0.60 -8.33
N ILE A 133 21.00 0.77 -8.55
CA ILE A 133 20.02 1.12 -7.52
C ILE A 133 20.07 0.16 -6.33
N GLU A 134 20.10 -1.16 -6.59
CA GLU A 134 20.16 -2.15 -5.52
C GLU A 134 21.45 -2.02 -4.71
N ARG A 135 22.61 -1.97 -5.38
CA ARG A 135 23.92 -1.88 -4.74
C ARG A 135 24.05 -0.60 -3.90
N GLU A 136 23.59 0.52 -4.42
CA GLU A 136 23.69 1.80 -3.74
C GLU A 136 22.76 1.88 -2.54
N LEU A 137 21.51 1.41 -2.64
CA LEU A 137 20.63 1.32 -1.47
C LEU A 137 21.18 0.39 -0.39
N LEU A 138 21.79 -0.74 -0.76
CA LEU A 138 22.49 -1.59 0.22
C LEU A 138 23.62 -0.84 0.92
N ASN A 139 24.37 -0.01 0.20
CA ASN A 139 25.38 0.84 0.80
C ASN A 139 24.78 1.91 1.74
N TYR A 140 23.66 2.56 1.38
CA TYR A 140 23.00 3.51 2.29
C TYR A 140 22.51 2.85 3.57
N PHE A 141 22.04 1.60 3.50
CA PHE A 141 21.60 0.87 4.67
C PHE A 141 22.74 0.20 5.44
N ASP A 142 24.00 0.35 5.02
CA ASP A 142 25.14 -0.41 5.52
C ASP A 142 24.83 -1.93 5.60
N TRP A 143 24.17 -2.45 4.55
CA TRP A 143 23.66 -3.82 4.45
C TRP A 143 22.62 -4.23 5.52
N ASN A 144 22.18 -3.32 6.38
CA ASN A 144 21.18 -3.57 7.40
C ASN A 144 19.75 -3.32 6.89
N VAL A 145 19.24 -4.30 6.13
CA VAL A 145 17.85 -4.34 5.64
C VAL A 145 16.89 -5.09 6.57
N SER A 146 17.31 -5.38 7.80
CA SER A 146 16.44 -6.00 8.80
C SER A 146 15.29 -5.06 9.20
N ILE A 147 14.13 -5.64 9.50
CA ILE A 147 12.91 -4.92 9.85
C ILE A 147 12.42 -5.47 11.19
N SER A 148 12.28 -4.56 12.15
CA SER A 148 11.70 -4.87 13.46
C SER A 148 10.18 -4.70 13.47
N GLN A 149 9.52 -5.29 14.46
CA GLN A 149 8.07 -5.18 14.61
C GLN A 149 7.66 -3.76 15.00
N GLU A 150 8.48 -3.06 15.79
CA GLU A 150 8.28 -1.68 16.20
C GLU A 150 8.32 -0.72 15.01
N GLU A 151 9.31 -0.88 14.12
CA GLU A 151 9.40 -0.11 12.87
C GLU A 151 8.17 -0.35 12.00
N LEU A 152 7.67 -1.58 11.95
CA LEU A 152 6.49 -1.94 11.18
C LEU A 152 5.22 -1.27 11.74
N PHE A 153 5.06 -1.24 13.06
CA PHE A 153 3.94 -0.55 13.71
C PHE A 153 3.99 0.96 13.50
N SER A 154 5.17 1.56 13.64
CA SER A 154 5.37 3.00 13.40
C SER A 154 5.03 3.36 11.95
N SER A 155 5.61 2.63 10.99
CA SER A 155 5.51 2.95 9.56
C SER A 155 4.12 2.67 8.97
N LEU A 156 3.34 1.79 9.59
CA LEU A 156 2.00 1.42 9.12
C LEU A 156 0.88 1.99 9.99
N SER A 157 1.21 2.81 10.99
CA SER A 157 0.25 3.41 11.94
C SER A 157 -0.99 3.98 11.25
N TYR A 158 -0.82 4.70 10.14
CA TYR A 158 -1.93 5.23 9.32
C TYR A 158 -2.97 4.16 8.93
N PHE A 159 -2.53 2.95 8.57
CA PHE A 159 -3.43 1.84 8.20
C PHE A 159 -3.91 1.03 9.41
N LEU A 160 -3.11 0.96 10.48
CA LEU A 160 -3.43 0.15 11.66
C LEU A 160 -4.46 0.83 12.56
N GLU A 161 -4.45 2.16 12.67
CA GLU A 161 -5.37 2.89 13.54
C GLU A 161 -6.85 2.62 13.23
N PRO A 162 -7.34 2.72 11.96
CA PRO A 162 -8.73 2.40 11.65
C PRO A 162 -9.10 0.95 12.01
N ILE A 163 -8.19 0.00 11.74
CA ILE A 163 -8.40 -1.42 12.04
C ILE A 163 -8.53 -1.64 13.56
N LYS A 164 -7.69 -0.97 14.36
CA LYS A 164 -7.76 -1.03 15.83
C LYS A 164 -9.08 -0.48 16.35
N GLN A 165 -9.54 0.64 15.82
CA GLN A 165 -10.81 1.26 16.21
C GLN A 165 -11.99 0.34 15.90
N ASP A 166 -12.05 -0.22 14.70
CA ASP A 166 -13.09 -1.18 14.30
C ASP A 166 -13.12 -2.42 15.20
N MET A 167 -11.94 -2.93 15.55
CA MET A 167 -11.82 -4.07 16.46
C MET A 167 -12.34 -3.75 17.85
N MET A 168 -11.97 -2.58 18.39
CA MET A 168 -12.42 -2.13 19.69
C MET A 168 -13.95 -1.93 19.72
N MET A 169 -14.53 -1.36 18.67
CA MET A 169 -15.98 -1.18 18.55
C MET A 169 -16.72 -2.52 18.50
N LYS A 170 -16.23 -3.48 17.69
CA LYS A 170 -16.80 -4.83 17.62
C LYS A 170 -16.71 -5.58 18.95
N GLN A 171 -15.59 -5.43 19.66
CA GLN A 171 -15.42 -6.03 20.99
C GLN A 171 -16.41 -5.43 22.00
N ARG A 172 -16.60 -4.09 21.98
CA ARG A 172 -17.59 -3.42 22.83
C ARG A 172 -19.01 -3.89 22.52
N GLN A 173 -19.38 -3.98 21.24
CA GLN A 173 -20.71 -4.47 20.83
C GLN A 173 -20.95 -5.91 21.30
N ASN A 174 -19.98 -6.80 21.10
CA ASN A 174 -20.09 -8.19 21.57
C ASN A 174 -20.21 -8.28 23.10
N SER A 175 -19.49 -7.43 23.84
CA SER A 175 -19.61 -7.37 25.31
C SER A 175 -21.00 -6.91 25.77
N LEU A 176 -21.65 -6.01 25.04
CA LEU A 176 -23.01 -5.54 25.37
C LEU A 176 -24.07 -6.61 25.05
N LEU A 177 -23.90 -7.37 23.97
CA LEU A 177 -24.80 -8.47 23.59
C LEU A 177 -24.74 -9.65 24.57
N MET A 178 -23.58 -9.92 25.17
CA MET A 178 -23.40 -11.00 26.16
C MET A 178 -23.97 -10.68 27.54
N ASN A 179 -24.35 -9.42 27.81
CA ASN A 179 -24.86 -8.98 29.11
C ASN A 179 -26.39 -8.80 29.14
N ILE A 180 -27.11 -9.37 28.18
CA ILE A 180 -28.58 -9.44 28.22
C ILE A 180 -28.95 -10.45 29.32
N PRO A 181 -29.58 -10.02 30.43
CA PRO A 181 -30.11 -10.96 31.40
C PRO A 181 -31.17 -11.79 30.69
N SER A 182 -31.09 -13.12 30.78
CA SER A 182 -32.20 -13.97 30.37
C SER A 182 -33.43 -13.54 31.17
N VAL A 183 -34.35 -12.81 30.55
CA VAL A 183 -35.66 -12.58 31.15
C VAL A 183 -36.25 -13.95 31.35
N ASN A 184 -36.46 -14.32 32.61
CA ASN A 184 -37.10 -15.55 33.01
C ASN A 184 -38.36 -15.75 32.15
N SER A 185 -38.38 -16.83 31.38
CA SER A 185 -39.57 -17.34 30.71
C SER A 185 -40.54 -17.87 31.77
N SER A 186 -41.11 -16.99 32.60
CA SER A 186 -42.31 -17.31 33.37
C SER A 186 -43.48 -17.35 32.39
N SER A 187 -43.87 -18.57 32.04
CA SER A 187 -45.14 -18.97 31.44
C SER A 187 -46.27 -17.96 31.62
N ILE A 188 -46.60 -17.21 30.57
CA ILE A 188 -47.91 -16.56 30.44
C ILE A 188 -48.85 -17.61 29.84
N GLN A 189 -49.64 -18.24 30.72
CA GLN A 189 -50.87 -18.93 30.33
C GLN A 189 -51.83 -17.88 29.77
N LEU A 190 -52.08 -17.92 28.47
CA LEU A 190 -53.20 -17.20 27.86
C LEU A 190 -54.47 -17.96 28.24
N GLN A 191 -55.25 -17.38 29.15
CA GLN A 191 -56.64 -17.75 29.35
C GLN A 191 -57.49 -16.67 28.67
N GLU A 192 -58.16 -17.07 27.60
CA GLU A 192 -59.20 -16.32 26.92
C GLU A 192 -60.33 -16.01 27.90
N ASP A 193 -60.80 -14.76 27.92
CA ASP A 193 -62.20 -14.45 28.25
C ASP A 193 -62.61 -13.12 27.60
N LEU A 194 -63.62 -13.20 26.73
CA LEU A 194 -64.32 -12.05 26.15
C LEU A 194 -65.50 -11.63 27.03
N SER A 195 -65.66 -10.31 27.25
CA SER A 195 -66.90 -9.51 27.42
C SER A 195 -66.59 -8.26 28.28
N CYS A 196 -67.13 -7.05 28.14
CA CYS A 196 -68.09 -6.41 27.23
C CYS A 196 -68.24 -4.89 27.60
N ILE A 197 -68.90 -4.10 26.73
CA ILE A 197 -69.72 -2.87 26.97
C ILE A 197 -69.06 -1.45 27.00
N ASN A 198 -69.25 -0.73 25.88
CA ASN A 198 -69.78 0.63 25.63
C ASN A 198 -69.64 1.81 26.64
N HIS A 199 -69.11 2.95 26.16
CA HIS A 199 -69.87 4.23 26.12
C HIS A 199 -69.33 5.31 25.13
N HIS A 200 -70.06 5.47 24.03
CA HIS A 200 -70.55 6.65 23.30
C HIS A 200 -69.93 8.08 23.41
N ASN A 201 -69.64 8.67 22.21
CA ASN A 201 -69.86 10.05 21.67
C ASN A 201 -69.10 11.27 22.25
N ASN A 202 -68.74 12.36 21.53
CA ASN A 202 -68.74 12.81 20.12
C ASN A 202 -67.89 14.13 20.03
N ILE A 203 -66.95 14.26 19.06
CA ILE A 203 -66.76 15.33 18.02
C ILE A 203 -66.60 16.85 18.44
N PRO A 204 -65.87 17.78 17.73
CA PRO A 204 -64.72 17.74 16.77
C PRO A 204 -63.61 18.84 16.95
N LEU A 205 -62.59 18.76 16.06
CA LEU A 205 -61.78 19.85 15.44
C LEU A 205 -60.68 20.56 16.27
N GLU A 206 -59.39 20.40 15.92
CA GLU A 206 -58.63 21.32 15.03
C GLU A 206 -57.16 20.86 14.92
N GLU A 207 -56.48 21.33 13.86
CA GLU A 207 -55.21 20.88 13.31
C GLU A 207 -53.99 21.06 14.22
N THR A 208 -53.00 20.16 14.17
CA THR A 208 -51.58 20.49 13.87
C THR A 208 -50.64 19.29 13.93
N LYS A 209 -49.66 19.32 13.02
CA LYS A 209 -48.66 18.32 12.65
C LYS A 209 -47.72 17.94 13.79
N THR A 210 -47.45 16.66 13.99
CA THR A 210 -46.08 16.13 14.24
C THR A 210 -46.01 14.64 13.92
N SER A 211 -45.12 14.30 12.98
CA SER A 211 -44.85 12.94 12.52
C SER A 211 -43.65 12.35 13.28
N LEU A 212 -43.85 11.24 14.00
CA LEU A 212 -42.79 10.34 14.43
C LEU A 212 -43.21 8.90 14.11
N LEU A 213 -42.79 8.42 12.94
CA LEU A 213 -42.91 7.03 12.54
C LEU A 213 -41.59 6.32 12.83
N SER A 214 -41.60 5.49 13.86
CA SER A 214 -40.66 4.37 14.03
C SER A 214 -40.97 3.32 12.97
N TYR A 215 -40.10 3.18 11.97
CA TYR A 215 -40.14 2.04 11.05
C TYR A 215 -39.26 0.92 11.58
N SER A 216 -39.92 -0.11 12.06
CA SER A 216 -39.39 -1.47 12.21
C SER A 216 -39.08 -2.03 10.83
N ASN A 217 -37.89 -2.59 10.64
CA ASN A 217 -37.56 -3.40 9.47
C ASN A 217 -37.10 -4.79 9.93
N SER A 218 -38.00 -5.76 9.76
CA SER A 218 -37.64 -7.14 9.48
C SER A 218 -38.81 -7.74 8.73
N ASP A 219 -38.58 -8.18 7.49
CA ASP A 219 -39.29 -9.35 6.98
C ASP A 219 -38.42 -10.05 5.94
N TYR A 220 -38.20 -11.33 6.23
CA TYR A 220 -37.71 -12.34 5.31
C TYR A 220 -38.78 -12.60 4.25
N SER A 221 -38.37 -12.91 3.02
CA SER A 221 -38.88 -14.07 2.25
C SER A 221 -38.22 -14.17 0.88
N LEU A 222 -37.80 -15.39 0.53
CA LEU A 222 -37.53 -15.87 -0.84
C LEU A 222 -38.77 -15.74 -1.73
N PRO A 223 -38.61 -15.73 -3.07
CA PRO A 223 -38.99 -16.95 -3.78
C PRO A 223 -38.08 -17.35 -4.96
N SER A 224 -38.35 -18.57 -5.41
CA SER A 224 -37.68 -19.43 -6.37
C SER A 224 -38.01 -19.15 -7.85
N LEU A 225 -37.02 -19.38 -8.71
CA LEU A 225 -37.02 -19.96 -10.07
C LEU A 225 -37.95 -19.38 -11.16
N ALA A 226 -37.33 -18.87 -12.24
CA ALA A 226 -37.81 -19.03 -13.60
C ALA A 226 -36.64 -19.11 -14.60
N SER A 227 -36.75 -20.12 -15.45
CA SER A 227 -35.93 -20.51 -16.61
C SER A 227 -35.70 -19.42 -17.65
N PHE A 228 -34.51 -19.39 -18.27
CA PHE A 228 -34.37 -18.96 -19.67
C PHE A 228 -33.26 -19.70 -20.41
N GLN A 229 -33.53 -19.92 -21.69
CA GLN A 229 -32.88 -20.83 -22.63
C GLN A 229 -31.41 -20.52 -22.94
N SER A 230 -30.69 -21.62 -23.14
CA SER A 230 -29.44 -21.74 -23.87
C SER A 230 -29.61 -21.46 -25.37
N TYR A 231 -28.85 -20.50 -25.89
CA TYR A 231 -28.50 -20.42 -27.31
C TYR A 231 -27.00 -20.70 -27.46
N THR A 232 -26.69 -21.69 -28.29
CA THR A 232 -25.35 -22.00 -28.79
C THR A 232 -25.13 -21.28 -30.11
N ASP A 233 -24.00 -20.59 -30.27
CA ASP A 233 -23.32 -20.35 -31.55
C ASP A 233 -21.86 -19.98 -31.23
N LYS A 234 -20.91 -20.86 -31.58
CA LYS A 234 -20.11 -20.91 -32.81
C LYS A 234 -18.96 -19.89 -32.86
N ASP A 235 -17.76 -20.47 -32.70
CA ASP A 235 -16.48 -20.21 -33.36
C ASP A 235 -16.32 -18.90 -34.16
N HIS A 236 -15.27 -18.14 -33.79
CA HIS A 236 -14.23 -17.69 -34.73
C HIS A 236 -13.07 -17.00 -33.97
N SER A 237 -11.90 -17.64 -34.02
CA SER A 237 -10.58 -16.96 -33.95
C SER A 237 -10.34 -16.16 -35.22
N PRO A 238 -9.55 -15.06 -35.21
CA PRO A 238 -8.13 -15.23 -35.54
C PRO A 238 -7.14 -14.20 -34.94
N SER A 239 -5.86 -14.48 -35.20
CA SER A 239 -4.72 -13.56 -35.31
C SER A 239 -3.74 -13.47 -34.13
N SER A 240 -2.82 -14.41 -34.17
CA SER A 240 -1.40 -14.23 -33.91
C SER A 240 -0.83 -13.11 -34.78
N VAL A 241 -0.17 -12.14 -34.15
CA VAL A 241 0.85 -11.31 -34.80
C VAL A 241 2.12 -11.42 -33.96
N ALA A 242 3.08 -12.14 -34.52
CA ALA A 242 4.47 -12.09 -34.12
C ALA A 242 5.04 -10.73 -34.57
N SER A 243 5.80 -10.07 -33.70
CA SER A 243 6.69 -8.99 -34.11
C SER A 243 8.02 -9.15 -33.41
N SER A 244 8.94 -9.65 -34.23
CA SER A 244 10.38 -9.48 -34.27
C SER A 244 10.99 -8.48 -33.30
N LEU A 245 11.97 -9.02 -32.57
CA LEU A 245 13.20 -8.40 -32.08
C LEU A 245 13.70 -7.28 -33.00
N VAL A 246 13.83 -6.08 -32.42
CA VAL A 246 14.79 -5.08 -32.85
C VAL A 246 15.58 -4.71 -31.60
N ASP A 247 16.87 -5.04 -31.61
CA ASP A 247 17.84 -4.59 -30.62
C ASP A 247 17.87 -3.05 -30.62
N GLU A 248 17.64 -2.43 -29.46
CA GLU A 248 17.95 -1.02 -29.27
C GLU A 248 19.17 -0.86 -28.37
N ASP A 249 20.09 -0.06 -28.91
CA ASP A 249 21.42 0.21 -28.43
C ASP A 249 21.47 0.86 -27.05
N ASN A 250 22.58 0.56 -26.36
CA ASN A 250 23.05 1.22 -25.16
C ASN A 250 23.16 2.74 -25.35
N ILE A 251 22.21 3.50 -24.84
CA ILE A 251 22.46 4.88 -24.39
C ILE A 251 22.43 4.85 -22.87
N CYS A 252 23.62 4.78 -22.28
CA CYS A 252 23.81 4.90 -20.84
C CYS A 252 23.53 6.36 -20.46
N ASN A 253 22.41 6.62 -19.79
CA ASN A 253 22.11 7.93 -19.22
C ASN A 253 23.06 8.21 -18.04
N ASN A 254 24.11 9.01 -18.29
CA ASN A 254 25.10 9.41 -17.28
C ASN A 254 24.50 10.25 -16.14
N ASP A 255 23.46 11.06 -16.42
CA ASP A 255 22.83 11.97 -15.44
C ASP A 255 22.22 11.25 -14.22
N SER A 256 21.89 9.97 -14.37
CA SER A 256 21.29 9.16 -13.31
C SER A 256 22.31 8.49 -12.39
N ILE A 257 23.55 8.35 -12.86
CA ILE A 257 24.70 7.87 -12.09
C ILE A 257 25.22 9.01 -11.20
N GLU A 258 25.28 10.23 -11.74
CA GLU A 258 25.80 11.41 -11.04
C GLU A 258 25.04 11.74 -9.74
N ILE A 259 23.74 11.48 -9.66
CA ILE A 259 22.94 11.86 -8.49
C ILE A 259 23.06 10.84 -7.37
N ILE A 260 23.11 9.54 -7.69
CA ILE A 260 23.36 8.56 -6.62
C ILE A 260 24.82 8.68 -6.17
N ASP A 261 25.74 9.06 -7.06
CA ASP A 261 27.09 9.51 -6.70
C ASP A 261 27.08 10.79 -5.86
N GLU A 262 26.18 11.77 -6.10
CA GLU A 262 26.06 12.98 -5.28
C GLU A 262 25.46 12.69 -3.90
N ILE A 263 24.46 11.82 -3.82
CA ILE A 263 23.92 11.33 -2.54
C ILE A 263 24.99 10.49 -1.82
N ASN A 264 25.79 9.68 -2.54
CA ASN A 264 26.87 8.86 -2.00
C ASN A 264 27.98 9.77 -1.45
N SER A 265 28.38 10.79 -2.20
CA SER A 265 29.39 11.78 -1.81
C SER A 265 28.97 12.53 -0.54
N LYS A 266 27.72 13.00 -0.47
CA LYS A 266 27.18 13.67 0.73
C LYS A 266 26.98 12.72 1.91
N TYR A 267 26.65 11.45 1.66
CA TYR A 267 26.57 10.42 2.70
C TYR A 267 27.96 10.09 3.25
N ILE A 268 28.97 9.93 2.39
CA ILE A 268 30.37 9.74 2.80
C ILE A 268 30.88 10.96 3.57
N ASP A 269 30.54 12.18 3.16
CA ASP A 269 30.88 13.39 3.92
C ASP A 269 30.22 13.41 5.30
N ASN A 270 28.94 13.00 5.40
CA ASN A 270 28.25 12.87 6.68
C ASN A 270 28.84 11.75 7.56
N ILE A 271 29.21 10.60 7.00
CA ILE A 271 29.96 9.56 7.73
C ILE A 271 31.31 10.10 8.20
N THR A 272 32.02 10.84 7.36
CA THR A 272 33.34 11.40 7.69
C THR A 272 33.24 12.47 8.78
N GLN A 273 32.13 13.22 8.82
CA GLN A 273 31.79 14.15 9.89
C GLN A 273 31.40 13.41 11.19
N HIS A 274 30.62 12.34 11.09
CA HIS A 274 30.12 11.57 12.24
C HIS A 274 31.20 10.65 12.85
N ASN A 275 32.17 10.17 12.06
CA ASN A 275 33.31 9.35 12.47
C ASN A 275 34.54 10.17 12.92
N LYS A 276 34.43 11.51 13.05
CA LYS A 276 35.42 12.28 13.83
C LYS A 276 35.36 11.99 15.34
N ILE A 277 34.42 11.15 15.78
CA ILE A 277 34.38 10.54 17.11
C ILE A 277 34.47 9.02 16.96
N THR A 278 35.63 8.51 16.51
CA THR A 278 36.30 7.27 16.97
C THR A 278 37.34 6.82 15.94
N ILE A 279 38.59 7.19 16.23
CA ILE A 279 39.85 6.48 15.94
C ILE A 279 40.18 6.15 14.47
N LYS A 280 41.18 6.90 13.97
CA LYS A 280 42.19 6.55 12.95
C LYS A 280 42.41 5.04 12.74
N ARG A 281 42.07 4.54 11.55
CA ARG A 281 42.82 3.50 10.81
C ARG A 281 42.49 3.66 9.31
N SER A 282 43.38 4.33 8.57
CA SER A 282 44.28 3.72 7.58
C SER A 282 43.53 3.36 6.29
N ALA A 283 43.40 4.29 5.34
CA ALA A 283 44.37 4.51 4.26
C ALA A 283 44.63 3.25 3.42
N ALA A 284 43.77 3.03 2.42
CA ALA A 284 44.09 2.50 1.09
C ALA A 284 42.78 2.35 0.32
N LEU A 285 42.64 3.07 -0.79
CA LEU A 285 41.91 2.73 -2.04
C LEU A 285 41.57 4.03 -2.79
N HIS A 286 42.63 4.79 -3.11
CA HIS A 286 42.58 5.86 -4.09
C HIS A 286 43.01 5.35 -5.48
N SER A 287 42.67 4.09 -5.79
CA SER A 287 42.98 3.46 -7.07
C SER A 287 41.80 2.61 -7.48
N PHE A 288 40.92 3.18 -8.30
CA PHE A 288 40.20 2.58 -9.43
C PHE A 288 38.98 3.44 -9.77
N PHE A 289 39.28 4.60 -10.36
CA PHE A 289 38.55 5.14 -11.52
C PHE A 289 39.60 5.60 -12.52
#